data_AF-A0A1S1MJP8-F1
#
_entry.id   AF-A0A1S1MJP8-F1
#
_cell.length_a   1.000
_cell.length_b   1.000
_cell.length_c   1.000
_cell.angle_alpha   90.00
_cell.angle_beta   90.00
_cell.angle_gamma   90.00
#
_symmetry.space_group_name_H-M   'P 1'
#
loop_
_entity.id
_entity.type
_entity.pdbx_description
1 polymer ?
#
loop_
_entity_poly.entity_id
_entity_poly.type
_entity_poly.pdbx_seq_one_letter_code
_entity_poly.pdbx_strand_id
1 'polypeptide(L)'
;MFGGNRFGDKNEAFNQVIFGGVQDVFFSLGRHFYAGLGIGIYIRSRLDSRVGSAFTFGERLFMGYAQQIGGGGGLSLEIFIKHYSNGDLTPRNAGFNFLGLGAGYSF
;
A
#
# COMPACT_ATOMS: atom_id res chain seq x y z
N MET A 1 -16.81 -44.28 7.30
CA MET A 1 -15.50 -43.62 7.30
C MET A 1 -15.73 -42.14 7.11
N PHE A 2 -15.47 -41.33 8.15
CA PHE A 2 -15.67 -39.89 8.14
C PHE A 2 -14.50 -39.21 7.40
N GLY A 3 -14.73 -38.75 6.18
CA GLY A 3 -13.83 -37.87 5.45
C GLY A 3 -14.13 -36.42 5.81
N GLY A 4 -13.40 -35.88 6.79
CA GLY A 4 -13.54 -34.49 7.21
C GLY A 4 -13.16 -33.53 6.09
N ASN A 5 -14.16 -32.85 5.53
CA ASN A 5 -13.95 -31.64 4.75
C ASN A 5 -13.40 -30.57 5.67
N ARG A 6 -12.07 -30.38 5.63
CA ARG A 6 -11.41 -29.21 6.22
C ARG A 6 -11.94 -27.98 5.48
N PHE A 7 -12.98 -27.36 6.06
CA PHE A 7 -13.29 -25.97 5.82
C PHE A 7 -12.06 -25.17 6.27
N GLY A 8 -11.13 -24.95 5.34
CA GLY A 8 -10.04 -23.99 5.52
C GLY A 8 -10.68 -22.64 5.82
N ASP A 9 -10.38 -22.14 7.00
CA ASP A 9 -10.96 -20.94 7.57
C ASP A 9 -10.80 -19.78 6.59
N LYS A 10 -11.92 -19.23 6.09
CA LYS A 10 -11.95 -18.18 5.07
C LYS A 10 -11.19 -16.91 5.48
N ASN A 11 -10.87 -16.80 6.77
CA ASN A 11 -10.12 -15.71 7.38
C ASN A 11 -8.61 -15.74 7.06
N GLU A 12 -8.05 -16.89 6.69
CA GLU A 12 -6.62 -17.03 6.42
C GLU A 12 -6.15 -16.33 5.13
N ALA A 13 -7.05 -16.11 4.17
CA ALA A 13 -6.70 -15.45 2.91
C ALA A 13 -6.39 -13.95 3.07
N PHE A 14 -6.83 -13.32 4.17
CA PHE A 14 -6.67 -11.89 4.41
C PHE A 14 -5.49 -11.55 5.33
N ASN A 15 -4.92 -12.53 6.03
CA ASN A 15 -3.72 -12.32 6.85
C ASN A 15 -2.47 -12.36 5.96
N GLN A 16 -2.13 -11.20 5.40
CA GLN A 16 -1.03 -11.05 4.44
C GLN A 16 -0.01 -10.06 4.99
N VAL A 17 1.27 -10.41 4.84
CA VAL A 17 2.39 -9.50 5.08
C VAL A 17 2.93 -9.08 3.71
N ILE A 18 3.15 -7.78 3.54
CA ILE A 18 3.66 -7.20 2.30
C ILE A 18 4.94 -6.44 2.64
N PHE A 19 6.02 -6.79 1.95
CA PHE A 19 7.29 -6.06 2.01
C PHE A 19 7.56 -5.44 0.65
N GLY A 20 8.17 -4.26 0.61
CA GLY A 20 8.46 -3.63 -0.67
C GLY A 20 9.23 -2.33 -0.53
N GLY A 21 9.65 -1.83 -1.68
CA GLY A 21 10.24 -0.50 -1.83
C GLY A 21 9.31 0.38 -2.65
N VAL A 22 9.28 1.67 -2.31
CA VAL A 22 8.53 2.68 -3.06
C VAL A 22 9.44 3.85 -3.37
N GLN A 23 9.30 4.41 -4.57
CA GLN A 23 9.86 5.69 -4.94
C GLN A 23 8.72 6.69 -5.11
N ASP A 24 8.74 7.72 -4.28
CA ASP A 24 7.73 8.78 -4.27
C ASP A 24 8.30 10.06 -4.91
N VAL A 25 7.48 10.72 -5.74
CA VAL A 25 7.73 12.05 -6.31
C VAL A 25 6.75 13.03 -5.68
N PHE A 26 7.29 14.08 -5.06
CA PHE A 26 6.52 15.08 -4.32
C PHE A 26 6.37 16.37 -5.12
N PHE A 27 5.16 16.93 -5.06
CA PHE A 27 4.79 18.23 -5.59
C PHE A 27 4.33 19.12 -4.43
N SER A 28 4.97 20.27 -4.27
CA SER A 28 4.49 21.29 -3.32
C SER A 28 3.25 21.97 -3.88
N LEU A 29 2.18 22.04 -3.08
CA LEU A 29 0.93 22.75 -3.40
C LEU A 29 0.81 24.05 -2.60
N GLY A 30 1.88 24.45 -1.91
CA GLY A 30 1.94 25.61 -1.04
C GLY A 30 2.85 25.36 0.15
N ARG A 31 2.76 26.25 1.15
CA ARG A 31 3.64 26.21 2.33
C ARG A 31 3.48 24.94 3.18
N HIS A 32 2.25 24.43 3.27
CA HIS A 32 1.92 23.31 4.15
C HIS A 32 1.35 22.10 3.43
N PHE A 33 0.88 22.26 2.19
CA PHE A 33 0.25 21.17 1.45
C PHE A 33 1.20 20.61 0.41
N TYR A 34 1.17 19.30 0.27
CA TYR A 34 1.88 18.58 -0.78
C TYR A 34 0.98 17.50 -1.37
N ALA A 35 1.27 17.12 -2.61
CA ALA A 35 0.71 15.93 -3.22
C ALA A 35 1.85 15.15 -3.88
N GLY A 36 1.59 13.91 -4.25
CA GLY A 36 2.62 13.10 -4.88
C GLY A 36 2.10 11.82 -5.48
N LEU A 37 2.98 11.25 -6.30
CA LEU A 37 2.78 9.99 -6.98
C LEU A 37 3.93 9.07 -6.59
N GLY A 38 3.63 7.80 -6.37
CA GLY A 38 4.61 6.79 -6.01
C GLY A 38 4.48 5.56 -6.88
N ILE A 39 5.61 4.98 -7.25
CA ILE A 39 5.67 3.65 -7.85
C ILE A 39 6.53 2.74 -6.97
N GLY A 40 6.08 1.51 -6.78
CA GLY A 40 6.73 0.58 -5.89
C GLY A 40 6.65 -0.86 -6.36
N ILE A 41 7.56 -1.65 -5.84
CA ILE A 41 7.60 -3.11 -6.01
C ILE A 41 7.40 -3.75 -4.65
N TYR A 42 6.56 -4.78 -4.63
CA TYR A 42 6.12 -5.42 -3.40
C TYR A 42 6.14 -6.94 -3.54
N ILE A 43 6.53 -7.61 -2.47
CA ILE A 43 6.52 -9.06 -2.29
C ILE A 43 5.49 -9.37 -1.20
N ARG A 44 4.55 -10.25 -1.51
CA ARG A 44 3.48 -10.65 -0.61
C ARG A 44 3.72 -12.04 -0.07
N SER A 45 3.41 -12.26 1.21
CA SER A 45 3.65 -13.54 1.89
C SER A 45 2.71 -14.68 1.44
N ARG A 46 1.55 -14.35 0.87
CA ARG A 46 0.54 -15.31 0.41
C ARG A 46 0.06 -14.92 -0.99
N LEU A 47 -0.15 -15.92 -1.84
CA LEU A 47 -0.87 -15.78 -3.11
C LEU A 47 -2.38 -15.78 -2.82
N ASP A 48 -3.11 -14.86 -3.43
CA ASP A 48 -4.56 -14.83 -3.34
C ASP A 48 -5.19 -15.18 -4.69
N SER A 49 -6.52 -15.33 -4.71
CA SER A 49 -7.27 -15.61 -5.91
C SER A 49 -7.45 -14.40 -6.84
N ARG A 50 -6.95 -13.22 -6.49
CA ARG A 50 -7.14 -11.97 -7.27
C ARG A 50 -5.90 -11.64 -8.09
N VAL A 51 -4.72 -11.83 -7.53
CA VAL A 51 -3.44 -11.49 -8.12
C VAL A 51 -2.54 -12.72 -8.03
N GLY A 52 -2.39 -13.42 -9.15
CA GLY A 52 -1.73 -14.72 -9.24
C GLY A 52 -0.21 -14.67 -9.17
N SER A 53 0.37 -13.70 -8.48
CA SER A 53 1.82 -13.50 -8.32
C SER A 53 2.13 -13.01 -6.91
N ALA A 54 3.24 -13.48 -6.33
CA ALA A 54 3.75 -13.00 -5.05
C ALA A 54 4.42 -11.63 -5.22
N PHE A 55 5.01 -11.40 -6.39
CA PHE A 55 5.57 -10.12 -6.81
C PHE A 55 4.48 -9.25 -7.44
N THR A 56 4.35 -8.02 -6.95
CA THR A 56 3.34 -7.05 -7.40
C THR A 56 3.94 -5.67 -7.55
N PHE A 57 3.47 -4.94 -8.55
CA PHE A 57 3.69 -3.51 -8.69
C PHE A 57 2.60 -2.77 -7.92
N GLY A 58 2.97 -1.64 -7.32
CA GLY A 58 2.02 -0.77 -6.65
C GLY A 58 2.23 0.68 -7.07
N GLU A 59 1.12 1.35 -7.35
CA GLU A 59 1.04 2.76 -7.65
C GLU A 59 0.37 3.45 -6.47
N ARG A 60 0.85 4.63 -6.09
CA ARG A 60 0.33 5.43 -4.98
C ARG A 60 0.03 6.83 -5.47
N LEU A 61 -1.12 7.37 -5.12
CA LEU A 61 -1.43 8.79 -5.21
C LEU A 61 -1.73 9.28 -3.79
N PHE A 62 -1.12 10.39 -3.40
CA PHE A 62 -1.28 10.92 -2.05
C PHE A 62 -1.34 12.44 -2.00
N MET A 63 -1.98 12.94 -0.94
CA MET A 63 -2.03 14.36 -0.59
C MET A 63 -1.86 14.47 0.92
N GLY A 64 -1.06 15.44 1.35
CA GLY A 64 -0.77 15.64 2.76
C GLY A 64 -0.62 17.08 3.16
N TYR A 65 -0.64 17.26 4.47
CA TYR A 65 -0.40 18.50 5.18
C TYR A 65 0.83 18.30 6.08
N ALA A 66 1.79 19.20 6.00
CA ALA A 66 2.99 19.22 6.83
C ALA A 66 3.16 20.59 7.50
N GLN A 67 3.42 20.56 8.81
CA GLN A 67 3.65 21.77 9.59
C GLN A 67 4.83 21.58 10.53
N GLN A 68 5.74 22.54 10.49
CA GLN A 68 6.79 22.65 11.48
C GLN A 68 6.20 23.08 12.82
N ILE A 69 6.60 22.39 13.87
CA ILE A 69 6.22 22.68 15.25
C ILE A 69 7.42 23.30 15.99
N GLY A 70 7.14 23.98 17.09
CA GLY A 70 8.19 24.62 17.90
C GLY A 70 9.26 23.61 18.33
N GLY A 71 10.53 24.06 18.38
CA GLY A 71 11.66 23.19 18.73
C GLY A 71 12.28 22.41 17.56
N GLY A 72 11.95 22.76 16.31
CA GLY A 72 12.59 22.20 15.12
C GLY A 72 11.88 20.98 14.51
N GLY A 73 11.00 20.33 15.26
CA GLY A 73 10.24 19.17 14.80
C GLY A 73 9.17 19.50 13.77
N GLY A 74 8.60 18.47 13.14
CA GLY A 74 7.53 18.60 12.15
C GLY A 74 6.48 17.51 12.31
N LEU A 75 5.22 17.86 12.04
CA LEU A 75 4.11 16.92 11.93
C LEU A 75 3.64 16.85 10.49
N SER A 76 3.32 15.64 10.03
CA SER A 76 2.72 15.40 8.72
C SER A 76 1.50 14.51 8.84
N LEU A 77 0.44 14.84 8.11
CA LEU A 77 -0.76 14.03 7.94
C LEU A 77 -0.99 13.79 6.46
N GLU A 78 -1.41 12.60 6.07
CA GLU A 78 -1.58 12.23 4.67
C GLU A 78 -2.80 11.34 4.48
N ILE A 79 -3.51 11.55 3.37
CA ILE A 79 -4.44 10.57 2.80
C ILE A 79 -3.85 10.04 1.49
N PHE A 80 -3.96 8.73 1.28
CA PHE A 80 -3.41 8.11 0.09
C PHE A 80 -4.29 6.98 -0.42
N ILE A 81 -4.30 6.83 -1.74
CA ILE A 81 -4.81 5.65 -2.43
C ILE A 81 -3.63 4.89 -3.02
N LYS A 82 -3.65 3.56 -2.90
CA LYS A 82 -2.71 2.65 -3.54
C LYS A 82 -3.44 1.67 -4.42
N HIS A 83 -2.98 1.49 -5.64
CA HIS A 83 -3.41 0.42 -6.54
C HIS A 83 -2.29 -0.62 -6.62
N TYR A 84 -2.62 -1.91 -6.50
CA TYR A 84 -1.67 -3.00 -6.72
C TYR A 84 -2.10 -3.84 -7.92
N SER A 85 -1.14 -4.20 -8.75
CA SER A 85 -1.30 -5.11 -9.90
C SER A 85 -0.10 -6.07 -10.00
N ASN A 86 -0.22 -7.15 -10.77
CA ASN A 86 0.96 -7.98 -11.10
C ASN A 86 1.69 -7.49 -12.36
N GLY A 87 1.31 -6.36 -12.96
CA GLY A 87 1.91 -5.87 -14.23
C GLY A 87 1.82 -6.88 -15.38
N ASP A 88 0.77 -7.70 -15.39
CA ASP A 88 0.53 -8.81 -16.33
C ASP A 88 1.59 -9.92 -16.34
N LEU A 89 2.38 -10.04 -15.26
CA LEU A 89 3.30 -11.15 -15.07
C LEU A 89 2.61 -12.52 -15.05
N THR A 90 1.34 -12.56 -14.62
CA THR A 90 0.49 -13.75 -14.72
C THR A 90 -0.91 -13.39 -15.21
N PRO A 91 -1.63 -14.31 -15.89
CA PRO A 91 -2.93 -14.00 -16.51
C PRO A 91 -4.01 -13.52 -15.53
N ARG A 92 -3.85 -13.80 -14.23
CA ARG A 92 -4.81 -13.44 -13.19
C ARG A 92 -4.38 -12.16 -12.48
N ASN A 93 -4.88 -11.03 -12.96
CA ASN A 93 -4.56 -9.68 -12.48
C ASN A 93 -5.83 -8.86 -12.18
N ALA A 94 -6.62 -9.25 -11.18
CA ALA A 94 -7.83 -8.51 -10.82
C ALA A 94 -7.54 -7.17 -10.11
N GLY A 95 -6.27 -6.90 -9.79
CA GLY A 95 -5.79 -5.77 -9.01
C GLY A 95 -6.51 -5.61 -7.65
N PHE A 96 -6.04 -4.69 -6.82
CA PHE A 96 -6.82 -4.22 -5.67
C PHE A 96 -6.39 -2.80 -5.27
N ASN A 97 -7.34 -2.07 -4.69
CA ASN A 97 -7.14 -0.71 -4.22
C ASN A 97 -7.15 -0.69 -2.70
N PHE A 98 -6.33 0.20 -2.13
CA PHE A 98 -6.24 0.47 -0.71
C PHE A 98 -6.34 1.97 -0.48
N LEU A 99 -7.24 2.40 0.41
CA LEU A 99 -7.32 3.77 0.88
C LEU A 99 -6.78 3.82 2.31
N GLY A 100 -5.90 4.76 2.60
CA GLY A 100 -5.24 4.86 3.90
C GLY A 100 -5.02 6.29 4.37
N LEU A 101 -4.75 6.39 5.67
CA LEU A 101 -4.30 7.60 6.33
C LEU A 101 -2.90 7.37 6.90
N GLY A 102 -2.05 8.39 6.84
CA GLY A 102 -0.70 8.40 7.39
C GLY A 102 -0.52 9.56 8.36
N ALA A 103 0.22 9.33 9.43
CA ALA A 103 0.70 10.37 10.34
C ALA A 103 2.21 10.18 10.54
N GLY A 104 2.95 11.28 10.54
CA GLY A 104 4.40 11.28 10.66
C GLY A 104 4.89 12.38 11.58
N TYR A 105 6.01 12.12 12.23
CA TYR A 105 6.74 13.08 13.05
C TYR A 105 8.20 13.08 12.59
N SER A 106 8.77 14.26 12.37
CA SER A 106 10.19 14.45 12.06
C SER A 106 10.88 15.21 13.19
N PHE A 107 12.08 14.76 13.57
CA PHE A 107 12.94 15.39 14.58
C PHE A 107 13.91 16.37 13.94
#